data_AF-A0A7Y5JLR6-F1
#
_entry.id   AF-A0A7Y5JLR6-F1
#
_cell.length_a   1.000
_cell.length_b   1.000
_cell.length_c   1.000
_cell.angle_alpha   90.00
_cell.angle_beta   90.00
_cell.angle_gamma   90.00
#
_symmetry.space_group_name_H-M   'P 1'
#
loop_
_entity.id
_entity.type
_entity.pdbx_description
1 polymer ?
#
loop_
_entity_poly.entity_id
_entity_poly.type
_entity_poly.pdbx_seq_one_letter_code
_entity_poly.pdbx_strand_id
1 'polypeptide(L)'
;MNQNKALPINVGQRLHDARKAADMSQDELSKAVHVNRSYLSLVENGRSSPTIEFLEKVSAGLNLRVEELLLGPEAFKYLSLSPKHGYLYRGLQDLLADEEQMLLMNPSNEELEILKGIHLHPDHDPTKRFFIDALLDLRRTRY
;
A
#
# COMPACT_ATOMS: atom_id res chain seq x y z
N MET A 1 -5.43 -19.51 -23.36
CA MET A 1 -6.09 -19.53 -22.04
C MET A 1 -5.00 -19.41 -20.98
N ASN A 2 -4.75 -18.22 -20.44
CA ASN A 2 -3.89 -18.08 -19.27
C ASN A 2 -4.71 -17.40 -18.18
N GLN A 3 -5.24 -18.24 -17.29
CA GLN A 3 -5.88 -17.77 -16.07
C GLN A 3 -4.77 -17.30 -15.13
N ASN A 4 -4.51 -16.00 -15.14
CA ASN A 4 -3.70 -15.33 -14.14
C ASN A 4 -4.51 -15.35 -12.83
N LYS A 5 -4.52 -16.50 -12.15
CA LYS A 5 -5.27 -16.70 -10.92
C LYS A 5 -4.43 -16.14 -9.78
N ALA A 6 -4.53 -14.82 -9.57
CA ALA A 6 -4.08 -14.21 -8.33
C ALA A 6 -4.62 -15.06 -7.18
N LEU A 7 -3.75 -15.60 -6.33
CA LEU A 7 -4.15 -16.42 -5.19
C LEU A 7 -5.23 -15.64 -4.43
N PRO A 8 -6.44 -16.20 -4.24
CA PRO A 8 -7.53 -15.46 -3.64
C PRO A 8 -7.09 -14.97 -2.28
N ILE A 9 -7.08 -13.65 -2.13
CA ILE A 9 -6.86 -12.95 -0.88
C ILE A 9 -7.90 -13.47 0.12
N ASN A 10 -7.52 -14.44 0.96
CA ASN A 10 -8.45 -15.04 1.92
C ASN A 10 -8.44 -14.23 3.22
N VAL A 11 -9.18 -13.12 3.21
CA VAL A 11 -9.38 -12.24 4.37
C VAL A 11 -9.91 -13.02 5.58
N GLY A 12 -10.82 -13.98 5.36
CA GLY A 12 -11.38 -14.83 6.41
C GLY A 12 -10.31 -15.64 7.14
N GLN A 13 -9.41 -16.29 6.39
CA GLN A 13 -8.30 -17.03 6.97
C GLN A 13 -7.35 -16.12 7.77
N ARG A 14 -7.00 -14.94 7.23
CA ARG A 14 -6.12 -14.01 7.96
C ARG A 14 -6.75 -13.47 9.23
N LEU A 15 -8.05 -13.19 9.20
CA LEU A 15 -8.81 -12.81 10.40
C LEU A 15 -8.79 -13.94 11.44
N HIS A 16 -8.98 -15.19 11.00
CA HIS A 16 -8.89 -16.35 11.88
C HIS A 16 -7.52 -16.47 12.54
N ASP A 17 -6.45 -16.36 11.74
CA ASP A 17 -5.06 -16.49 12.20
C ASP A 17 -4.70 -15.36 13.18
N ALA A 18 -5.07 -14.11 12.85
CA ALA A 18 -4.88 -12.96 13.71
C ALA A 18 -5.62 -13.11 15.05
N ARG A 19 -6.88 -13.58 15.03
CA ARG A 19 -7.65 -13.84 16.25
C ARG A 19 -6.98 -14.92 17.11
N LYS A 20 -6.46 -15.97 16.49
CA LYS A 20 -5.74 -17.04 17.21
C LYS A 20 -4.40 -16.58 17.77
N ALA A 21 -3.68 -15.70 17.06
CA ALA A 21 -2.45 -15.08 17.57
C ALA A 21 -2.70 -14.16 18.78
N ALA A 22 -3.87 -13.55 18.85
CA ALA A 22 -4.34 -12.78 20.01
C ALA A 22 -4.91 -13.65 21.15
N ASP A 23 -4.86 -14.98 21.02
CA ASP A 23 -5.43 -15.96 21.97
C ASP A 23 -6.92 -15.73 22.31
N MET A 24 -7.70 -15.26 21.34
CA MET A 24 -9.13 -15.01 21.52
C MET A 24 -9.99 -16.10 20.89
N SER A 25 -11.08 -16.49 21.53
CA SER A 25 -12.19 -17.21 20.90
C SER A 25 -13.03 -16.29 20.01
N GLN A 26 -13.84 -16.87 19.11
CA GLN A 26 -14.79 -16.08 18.30
C GLN A 26 -15.79 -15.32 19.19
N ASP A 27 -16.16 -15.89 20.33
CA ASP A 27 -17.08 -15.25 21.27
C ASP A 27 -16.43 -14.04 21.94
N GLU A 28 -15.20 -14.18 22.43
CA GLU A 28 -14.43 -13.08 23.05
C GLU A 28 -14.18 -11.93 22.08
N LEU A 29 -13.72 -12.22 20.86
CA LEU A 29 -13.52 -11.16 19.85
C LEU A 29 -14.85 -10.49 19.49
N SER A 30 -15.92 -11.27 19.30
CA SER A 30 -17.22 -10.72 18.93
C SER A 30 -17.77 -9.74 19.98
N LYS A 31 -17.57 -10.05 21.27
CA LYS A 31 -17.95 -9.19 22.39
C LYS A 31 -17.07 -7.95 22.48
N ALA A 32 -15.75 -8.12 22.32
CA ALA A 32 -14.78 -7.03 22.42
C ALA A 32 -14.99 -5.94 21.36
N VAL A 33 -15.37 -6.32 20.13
CA VAL A 33 -15.56 -5.37 19.01
C VAL A 33 -17.03 -5.12 18.65
N HIS A 34 -17.95 -5.63 19.46
CA HIS A 34 -19.40 -5.50 19.27
C HIS A 34 -19.90 -5.91 17.88
N VAL A 35 -19.44 -7.07 17.38
CA VAL A 35 -19.90 -7.67 16.12
C VAL A 35 -20.67 -8.96 16.37
N ASN A 36 -21.50 -9.36 15.42
CA ASN A 36 -22.23 -10.62 15.52
C ASN A 36 -21.27 -11.82 15.39
N ARG A 37 -21.24 -12.69 16.42
CA ARG A 37 -20.39 -13.90 16.45
C ARG A 37 -20.64 -14.83 15.27
N SER A 38 -21.89 -15.04 14.86
CA SER A 38 -22.23 -15.89 13.72
C SER A 38 -21.70 -15.30 12.42
N TYR A 39 -21.78 -13.97 12.25
CA TYR A 39 -21.20 -13.29 11.09
C TYR A 39 -19.67 -13.38 11.08
N LEU A 40 -19.00 -13.17 12.22
CA LEU A 40 -17.56 -13.40 12.36
C LEU A 40 -17.17 -14.83 11.93
N SER A 41 -17.92 -15.84 12.39
CA SER A 41 -17.68 -17.23 11.99
C SER A 41 -17.90 -17.46 10.48
N LEU A 42 -18.94 -16.89 9.88
CA LEU A 42 -19.16 -16.97 8.44
C LEU A 42 -18.01 -16.34 7.64
N VAL A 43 -17.50 -15.19 8.10
CA VAL A 43 -16.37 -14.51 7.45
C VAL A 43 -15.10 -15.37 7.57
N GLU A 44 -14.73 -15.84 8.77
CA GLU A 44 -13.52 -16.65 8.98
C GLU A 44 -13.52 -17.93 8.12
N ASN A 45 -14.69 -18.54 7.91
CA ASN A 45 -14.85 -19.74 7.09
C ASN A 45 -15.05 -19.45 5.59
N GLY A 46 -14.93 -18.20 5.15
CA GLY A 46 -15.11 -17.80 3.74
C GLY A 46 -16.54 -18.00 3.22
N ARG A 47 -17.54 -18.05 4.12
CA ARG A 47 -18.97 -18.20 3.81
C ARG A 47 -19.68 -16.85 3.63
N SER A 48 -19.04 -15.75 4.00
CA SER A 48 -19.57 -14.41 3.78
C SER A 48 -18.43 -13.43 3.49
N SER A 49 -18.71 -12.44 2.63
CA SER A 49 -17.80 -11.33 2.38
C SER A 49 -17.93 -10.29 3.50
N PRO A 50 -16.83 -9.89 4.15
CA PRO A 50 -16.86 -8.85 5.17
C PRO A 50 -17.09 -7.46 4.56
N THR A 51 -17.79 -6.58 5.29
CA THR A 51 -17.86 -5.15 4.96
C THR A 51 -16.61 -4.42 5.47
N ILE A 52 -16.34 -3.22 4.94
CA ILE A 52 -15.24 -2.38 5.43
C ILE A 52 -15.44 -2.03 6.91
N GLU A 53 -16.65 -1.64 7.31
CA GLU A 53 -16.97 -1.33 8.71
C GLU A 53 -16.70 -2.53 9.65
N PHE A 54 -17.03 -3.75 9.20
CA PHE A 54 -16.71 -4.96 9.96
C PHE A 54 -15.20 -5.14 10.11
N LEU A 55 -14.44 -4.96 9.02
CA LEU A 55 -12.98 -5.07 9.03
C LEU A 55 -12.32 -4.02 9.92
N GLU A 56 -12.80 -2.78 9.92
CA GLU A 56 -12.34 -1.70 10.81
C GLU A 56 -12.53 -2.08 12.29
N LYS A 57 -13.72 -2.61 12.65
CA LYS A 57 -14.00 -3.02 14.03
C LYS A 57 -13.12 -4.17 14.49
N VAL A 58 -13.02 -5.25 13.71
CA VAL A 58 -12.24 -6.43 14.11
C VAL A 58 -10.73 -6.15 14.10
N SER A 59 -10.23 -5.36 13.14
CA SER A 59 -8.82 -4.97 13.11
C SER A 59 -8.47 -4.09 14.32
N ALA A 60 -9.32 -3.14 14.69
CA ALA A 60 -9.12 -2.34 15.90
C ALA A 60 -9.06 -3.20 17.18
N GLY A 61 -9.96 -4.18 17.32
CA GLY A 61 -9.94 -5.09 18.49
C GLY A 61 -8.76 -6.06 18.54
N LEU A 62 -8.12 -6.31 17.40
CA LEU A 62 -6.91 -7.14 17.29
C LEU A 62 -5.62 -6.29 17.29
N ASN A 63 -5.73 -4.97 17.45
CA ASN A 63 -4.63 -4.01 17.34
C ASN A 63 -3.86 -4.12 16.00
N LEU A 64 -4.61 -4.25 14.91
CA LEU A 64 -4.13 -4.33 13.53
C LEU A 64 -4.69 -3.17 12.69
N ARG A 65 -4.05 -2.91 11.55
CA ARG A 65 -4.61 -2.09 10.48
C ARG A 65 -5.49 -2.94 9.57
N VAL A 66 -6.50 -2.34 8.94
CA VAL A 66 -7.38 -3.04 7.96
C VAL A 66 -6.57 -3.66 6.83
N GLU A 67 -5.50 -2.98 6.40
CA GLU A 67 -4.60 -3.47 5.35
C GLU A 67 -3.91 -4.78 5.72
N GLU A 68 -3.68 -5.06 7.01
CA GLU A 68 -3.06 -6.32 7.47
C GLU A 68 -3.99 -7.52 7.29
N LEU A 69 -5.30 -7.30 7.32
CA LEU A 69 -6.29 -8.34 7.03
C LEU A 69 -6.49 -8.48 5.51
N LEU A 70 -6.48 -7.37 4.79
CA LEU A 70 -6.69 -7.34 3.33
C LEU A 70 -5.48 -7.82 2.54
N LEU A 71 -4.26 -7.60 3.01
CA LEU A 71 -3.04 -7.88 2.26
C LEU A 71 -2.25 -8.96 2.98
N GLY A 72 -1.80 -9.97 2.23
CA GLY A 72 -0.97 -11.02 2.82
C GLY A 72 0.39 -10.45 3.23
N PRO A 73 1.18 -11.15 4.06
CA PRO A 73 2.48 -10.67 4.53
C PRO A 73 3.40 -10.20 3.39
N GLU A 74 3.38 -10.89 2.25
CA GLU A 74 4.10 -10.48 1.03
C GLU A 74 3.55 -9.16 0.45
N ALA A 75 2.24 -9.05 0.22
CA ALA A 75 1.62 -7.82 -0.30
C ALA A 75 1.77 -6.63 0.66
N PHE A 76 1.71 -6.91 1.96
CA PHE A 76 1.89 -5.92 3.01
C PHE A 76 3.34 -5.45 3.13
N LYS A 77 4.33 -6.33 2.85
CA LYS A 77 5.73 -5.93 2.69
C LYS A 77 5.86 -4.86 1.62
N TYR A 78 5.18 -5.00 0.48
CA TYR A 78 5.16 -3.95 -0.55
C TYR A 78 4.44 -2.67 -0.10
N LEU A 79 3.42 -2.76 0.75
CA LEU A 79 2.72 -1.59 1.35
C LEU A 79 3.43 -0.95 2.53
N SER A 80 4.36 -1.64 3.18
CA SER A 80 5.27 -1.06 4.17
C SER A 80 6.54 -0.52 3.50
N LEU A 81 6.85 -1.05 2.31
CA LEU A 81 7.82 -0.50 1.35
C LEU A 81 7.21 0.55 0.40
N SER A 82 5.93 0.92 0.51
CA SER A 82 5.31 2.07 -0.17
C SER A 82 4.57 2.95 0.85
N PRO A 83 4.78 4.26 0.99
CA PRO A 83 4.00 5.04 1.93
C PRO A 83 2.62 5.26 1.29
N LYS A 84 1.62 5.61 2.08
CA LYS A 84 0.27 5.83 1.56
C LYS A 84 0.19 7.09 0.68
N HIS A 85 0.56 6.97 -0.61
CA HIS A 85 0.78 8.00 -1.65
C HIS A 85 2.25 8.50 -1.70
N GLY A 86 3.02 7.99 -2.68
CA GLY A 86 4.29 8.55 -3.12
C GLY A 86 5.50 8.29 -2.20
N TYR A 87 6.19 7.15 -2.36
CA TYR A 87 7.65 7.24 -2.27
C TYR A 87 8.07 7.82 -3.61
N LEU A 88 8.55 9.06 -3.59
CA LEU A 88 9.40 9.57 -4.65
C LEU A 88 10.45 8.49 -4.92
N TYR A 89 10.68 8.14 -6.19
CA TYR A 89 11.78 7.24 -6.52
C TYR A 89 13.06 7.70 -5.82
N ARG A 90 13.92 6.76 -5.39
CA ARG A 90 15.16 7.10 -4.69
C ARG A 90 15.94 8.17 -5.45
N GLY A 91 16.07 8.03 -6.77
CA GLY A 91 16.72 9.03 -7.60
C GLY A 91 16.05 10.40 -7.61
N LEU A 92 14.72 10.47 -7.47
CA LEU A 92 14.02 11.76 -7.36
C LEU A 92 14.22 12.38 -5.98
N GLN A 93 14.29 11.57 -4.92
CA GLN A 93 14.69 12.06 -3.59
C GLN A 93 16.11 12.61 -3.61
N ASP A 94 17.04 11.88 -4.25
CA ASP A 94 18.43 12.30 -4.41
C ASP A 94 18.54 13.62 -5.21
N LEU A 95 17.67 13.84 -6.20
CA LEU A 95 17.61 15.12 -6.93
C LEU A 95 17.10 16.25 -6.04
N LEU A 96 16.01 16.03 -5.31
CA LEU A 96 15.39 17.05 -4.45
C LEU A 96 16.25 17.42 -3.25
N ALA A 97 17.08 16.50 -2.76
CA ALA A 97 18.02 16.73 -1.67
C ALA A 97 19.33 17.41 -2.11
N ASP A 98 19.61 17.46 -3.42
CA ASP A 98 20.81 18.09 -3.96
C ASP A 98 20.56 19.58 -4.24
N GLU A 99 20.90 20.43 -3.26
CA GLU A 99 20.68 21.87 -3.32
C GLU A 99 21.36 22.54 -4.52
N GLU A 100 22.60 22.14 -4.85
CA GLU A 100 23.35 22.70 -5.97
C GLU A 100 22.65 22.40 -7.30
N GLN A 101 22.23 21.14 -7.49
CA GLN A 101 21.53 20.73 -8.69
C GLN A 101 20.15 21.39 -8.81
N MET A 102 19.43 21.53 -7.69
CA MET A 102 18.13 22.20 -7.64
C MET A 102 18.24 23.69 -7.94
N LEU A 103 19.29 24.36 -7.45
CA LEU A 103 19.55 25.77 -7.75
C LEU A 103 19.95 25.97 -9.21
N LEU A 104 20.80 25.09 -9.75
CA LEU A 104 21.24 25.14 -11.14
C LEU A 104 20.07 24.91 -12.12
N MET A 105 19.22 23.92 -11.82
CA MET A 105 18.11 23.56 -12.68
C MET A 105 16.89 24.46 -12.49
N ASN A 106 16.70 24.97 -11.27
CA ASN A 106 15.58 25.81 -10.84
C ASN A 106 14.22 25.35 -11.41
N PRO A 107 13.79 24.10 -11.15
CA PRO A 107 12.55 23.58 -11.71
C PRO A 107 11.34 24.32 -11.16
N SER A 108 10.37 24.62 -12.03
CA SER A 108 9.08 25.16 -11.62
C SER A 108 8.26 24.13 -10.84
N ASN A 109 7.27 24.59 -10.07
CA ASN A 109 6.35 23.69 -9.36
C ASN A 109 5.62 22.74 -10.32
N GLU A 110 5.28 23.20 -11.53
CA GLU A 110 4.63 22.35 -12.54
C GLU A 110 5.57 21.23 -13.02
N GLU A 111 6.83 21.54 -13.30
CA GLU A 111 7.84 20.55 -13.67
C GLU A 111 8.05 19.53 -12.53
N LEU A 112 8.06 19.98 -11.27
CA LEU A 112 8.18 19.09 -10.11
C LEU A 112 6.97 18.15 -9.98
N GLU A 113 5.76 18.65 -10.18
CA GLU A 113 4.55 17.80 -10.16
C GLU A 113 4.57 16.77 -11.30
N ILE A 114 5.07 17.15 -12.48
CA ILE A 114 5.26 16.21 -13.60
C ILE A 114 6.28 15.12 -13.23
N LEU A 115 7.43 15.49 -12.67
CA LEU A 115 8.46 14.52 -12.25
C LEU A 115 7.94 13.56 -11.17
N LYS A 116 7.16 14.05 -10.20
CA LYS A 116 6.48 13.24 -9.18
C LYS A 116 5.45 12.28 -9.76
N GLY A 117 4.82 12.66 -10.87
CA GLY A 117 3.81 11.88 -11.58
C GLY A 117 4.37 10.82 -12.54
N ILE A 118 5.69 10.72 -12.70
CA ILE A 118 6.31 9.66 -13.52
C ILE A 118 6.04 8.31 -12.85
N HIS A 119 5.51 7.35 -13.63
CA HIS A 119 5.29 5.97 -13.20
C HIS A 119 6.07 5.03 -14.14
N LEU A 120 7.06 4.34 -13.58
CA LEU A 120 7.92 3.36 -14.25
C LEU A 120 7.57 1.94 -13.78
N HIS A 121 8.05 0.95 -14.52
CA HIS A 121 7.85 -0.47 -14.19
C HIS A 121 8.41 -0.81 -12.79
N PRO A 122 7.78 -1.70 -12.01
CA PRO A 122 8.18 -2.01 -10.62
C PRO A 122 9.64 -2.46 -10.44
N ASP A 123 10.23 -3.09 -11.44
CA ASP A 123 11.63 -3.56 -11.40
C ASP A 123 12.65 -2.46 -11.74
N HIS A 124 12.19 -1.23 -11.98
CA HIS A 124 13.04 -0.12 -12.38
C HIS A 124 13.19 0.89 -11.24
N ASP A 125 14.42 1.06 -10.76
CA ASP A 125 14.80 2.05 -9.74
C ASP A 125 15.57 3.20 -10.42
N PRO A 126 14.88 4.26 -10.91
CA PRO A 126 15.51 5.35 -11.63
C PRO A 126 16.42 6.17 -10.72
N THR A 127 17.61 6.49 -11.24
CA THR A 127 18.64 7.26 -10.52
C THR A 127 18.37 8.77 -10.58
N LYS A 128 19.10 9.57 -9.78
CA LYS A 128 19.09 11.04 -9.89
C LYS A 128 19.27 11.52 -11.32
N ARG A 129 20.18 10.87 -12.05
CA ARG A 129 20.50 11.21 -13.44
C ARG A 129 19.29 11.09 -14.36
N PHE A 130 18.48 10.04 -14.18
CA PHE A 130 17.25 9.86 -14.95
C PHE A 130 16.31 11.06 -14.82
N PHE A 131 16.08 11.57 -13.60
CA PHE A 131 15.18 12.71 -13.39
C PHE A 131 15.75 14.03 -13.91
N ILE A 132 17.07 14.20 -13.88
CA ILE A 132 17.73 15.34 -14.54
C ILE A 132 17.48 15.29 -16.04
N ASP A 133 17.68 14.13 -16.68
CA ASP A 133 17.49 13.97 -18.12
C ASP A 133 16.00 14.14 -18.50
N ALA A 134 15.07 13.58 -17.71
CA ALA A 134 13.63 13.77 -17.90
C ALA A 134 13.21 15.25 -17.80
N LEU A 135 13.78 16.02 -16.87
CA LEU A 135 13.53 17.45 -16.74
C LEU A 135 14.07 18.23 -17.95
N LEU A 136 15.26 17.88 -18.44
CA LEU A 136 15.84 18.50 -19.64
C LEU A 136 15.00 18.21 -20.89
N ASP A 137 14.50 16.98 -21.03
CA ASP A 137 13.67 16.60 -22.17
C ASP A 137 12.27 17.25 -22.12
N LEU A 138 11.69 17.40 -20.91
CA LEU A 138 10.44 18.16 -20.71
C LEU A 138 10.59 19.62 -21.18
N ARG A 139 11.74 20.24 -20.93
CA ARG A 139 12.03 21.60 -21.39
C ARG A 139 12.17 21.66 -22.90
N ARG A 140 12.87 20.70 -23.50
CA ARG A 140 13.08 20.62 -24.96
C ARG A 140 11.79 20.41 -25.75
N THR A 141 10.77 19.82 -25.14
CA THR A 141 9.48 19.53 -25.78
C THR A 141 8.47 20.67 -25.65
N ARG A 142 8.73 21.64 -24.77
CA ARG A 142 7.87 22.83 -24.54
C ARG A 142 8.29 24.05 -25.36
N TYR A 143 9.39 23.98 -26.10
CA TYR A 143 9.90 25.01 -27.02
C TYR A 143 10.15 24.40 -28.40
#